data_AF-A0A7X9BCB7-F1
#
_entry.id   AF-A0A7X9BCB7-F1
#
_cell.length_a   1.000
_cell.length_b   1.000
_cell.length_c   1.000
_cell.angle_alpha   90.00
_cell.angle_beta   90.00
_cell.angle_gamma   90.00
#
_symmetry.space_group_name_H-M   'P 1'
#
loop_
_entity.id
_entity.type
_entity.pdbx_description
1 polymer ?
#
loop_
_entity_poly.entity_id
_entity_poly.type
_entity_poly.pdbx_seq_one_letter_code
_entity_poly.pdbx_strand_id
1 'polypeptide(L)'
;NLNLGPHFNTSNVTNMFGMFRTTGSSSNVFTLDLGSQFNTSKVINMSDMFSSTGSSSNVFTLDLGLHFNTSQVISMFSMFSLTGQSSNVFALDLGPHFNTSKVINMSNMFHGTASNSDVFTLNLGSHFKTLNVTNMSKMFSSTGYNDSVFTLDLGSEFDTSQVIDMSNMFSGTGYNSLVFTLNLGDKFNTTNVNNMRQMFYRISERNPTFTLNLGANFYTTKVTDMYQMFYYAGHNSSVFTLNLNSFLINNSLVNVSSFGSYSGASNIVFGNGWANANMLSISFLRPSLVRSQINVYYTDTSFLTTNLGNMNYWNTWRGVGNTTFIYGHP
;
A
#
# COMPACT_ATOMS: atom_id res chain seq x y z
N ASN A 1 6.97 18.24 23.96
CA ASN A 1 6.15 19.27 23.30
C ASN A 1 7.10 20.28 22.65
N LEU A 2 6.96 20.55 21.37
CA LEU A 2 7.67 21.61 20.66
C LEU A 2 6.63 22.63 20.14
N ASN A 3 6.70 23.85 20.65
CA ASN A 3 5.89 24.99 20.20
C ASN A 3 6.84 26.03 19.59
N LEU A 4 6.58 26.43 18.35
CA LEU A 4 7.44 27.36 17.60
C LEU A 4 7.23 28.83 17.99
N GLY A 5 6.17 29.14 18.73
CA GLY A 5 5.80 30.48 19.15
C GLY A 5 5.26 31.36 18.02
N PRO A 6 4.81 32.58 18.32
CA PRO A 6 4.10 33.45 17.37
C PRO A 6 5.02 34.21 16.40
N HIS A 7 6.34 33.99 16.44
CA HIS A 7 7.31 34.75 15.64
C HIS A 7 8.13 33.87 14.68
N PHE A 8 7.87 32.56 14.65
CA PHE A 8 8.57 31.64 13.75
C PHE A 8 7.98 31.71 12.34
N ASN A 9 8.43 32.69 11.56
CA ASN A 9 7.95 32.96 10.20
C ASN A 9 8.81 32.22 9.15
N THR A 10 8.17 31.33 8.38
CA THR A 10 8.82 30.53 7.32
C THR A 10 8.45 30.95 5.89
N SER A 11 7.80 32.10 5.70
CA SER A 11 7.22 32.55 4.41
C SER A 11 8.19 32.71 3.23
N ASN A 12 9.50 32.70 3.47
CA ASN A 12 10.54 32.76 2.44
C ASN A 12 11.31 31.44 2.25
N VAL A 13 10.99 30.42 3.04
CA VAL A 13 11.64 29.11 2.97
C VAL A 13 11.13 28.36 1.74
N THR A 14 12.07 27.83 0.94
CA THR A 14 11.77 27.02 -0.25
C THR A 14 12.09 25.55 -0.09
N ASN A 15 12.85 25.18 0.95
CA ASN A 15 13.27 23.81 1.23
C ASN A 15 13.11 23.52 2.72
N MET A 16 12.29 22.51 3.06
CA MET A 16 12.05 22.03 4.42
C MET A 16 12.46 20.56 4.58
N PHE A 17 13.45 20.12 3.79
CA PHE A 17 14.01 18.77 3.91
C PHE A 17 14.35 18.46 5.37
N GLY A 18 13.72 17.42 5.91
CA GLY A 18 14.03 16.92 7.25
C GLY A 18 13.80 17.89 8.41
N MET A 19 13.01 18.95 8.25
CA MET A 19 12.91 20.05 9.23
C MET A 19 12.55 19.58 10.66
N PHE A 20 11.66 18.60 10.79
CA PHE A 20 11.25 18.00 12.06
C PHE A 20 11.60 16.52 12.14
N ARG A 21 12.52 16.05 11.28
CA ARG A 21 12.93 14.65 11.24
C ARG A 21 13.43 14.20 12.60
N THR A 22 12.94 13.07 13.10
CA THR A 22 13.24 12.50 14.43
C THR A 22 12.88 13.38 15.64
N THR A 23 12.20 14.52 15.44
CA THR A 23 11.84 15.40 16.55
C THR A 23 10.89 14.67 17.49
N GLY A 24 11.22 14.65 18.78
CA GLY A 24 10.42 13.95 19.78
C GLY A 24 10.51 12.41 19.74
N SER A 25 11.42 11.83 18.94
CA SER A 25 11.51 10.37 18.74
C SER A 25 11.76 9.55 20.01
N SER A 26 12.29 10.16 21.07
CA SER A 26 12.54 9.51 22.37
C SER A 26 11.64 10.03 23.49
N SER A 27 10.65 10.87 23.16
CA SER A 27 9.69 11.37 24.13
C SER A 27 8.55 10.38 24.29
N ASN A 28 8.10 10.13 25.52
CA ASN A 28 6.91 9.30 25.78
C ASN A 28 5.61 9.99 25.31
N VAL A 29 5.52 11.30 25.49
CA VAL A 29 4.42 12.15 25.02
C VAL A 29 5.01 13.30 24.21
N PHE A 30 4.58 13.45 22.97
CA PHE A 30 5.10 14.49 22.09
C PHE A 30 3.99 15.14 21.27
N THR A 31 3.90 16.47 21.40
CA THR A 31 3.05 17.32 20.57
C THR A 31 3.97 18.22 19.75
N LEU A 32 3.68 18.32 18.46
CA LEU A 32 4.23 19.31 17.55
C LEU A 32 3.08 20.18 17.03
N ASP A 33 3.07 21.43 17.46
CA ASP A 33 2.17 22.47 16.96
C ASP A 33 3.01 23.47 16.16
N LEU A 34 2.73 23.58 14.86
CA LEU A 34 3.44 24.48 13.96
C LEU A 34 3.06 25.95 14.18
N GLY A 35 1.89 26.22 14.76
CA GLY A 35 1.39 27.56 15.02
C GLY A 35 0.96 28.34 13.77
N SER A 36 0.45 29.55 13.98
CA SER A 36 -0.19 30.36 12.92
C SER A 36 0.77 31.10 11.99
N GLN A 37 2.07 31.12 12.27
CA GLN A 37 3.06 31.80 11.41
C GLN A 37 3.85 30.84 10.51
N PHE A 38 3.59 29.54 10.62
CA PHE A 38 4.28 28.52 9.84
C PHE A 38 3.70 28.44 8.43
N ASN A 39 4.25 29.23 7.53
CA ASN A 39 3.80 29.39 6.15
C ASN A 39 4.70 28.61 5.19
N THR A 40 4.13 27.58 4.55
CA THR A 40 4.85 26.72 3.61
C THR A 40 4.59 27.00 2.14
N SER A 41 3.91 28.11 1.80
CA SER A 41 3.43 28.41 0.44
C SER A 41 4.51 28.55 -0.63
N LYS A 42 5.77 28.77 -0.27
CA LYS A 42 6.92 28.82 -1.20
C LYS A 42 7.77 27.55 -1.19
N VAL A 43 7.43 26.57 -0.36
CA VAL A 43 8.23 25.35 -0.19
C VAL A 43 8.03 24.43 -1.39
N ILE A 44 9.16 24.00 -1.96
CA ILE A 44 9.23 23.11 -3.12
C ILE A 44 9.59 21.69 -2.70
N ASN A 45 10.38 21.53 -1.62
CA ASN A 45 10.83 20.24 -1.11
C ASN A 45 10.41 20.05 0.36
N MET A 46 9.58 19.03 0.62
CA MET A 46 9.18 18.61 1.96
C MET A 46 9.60 17.16 2.26
N SER A 47 10.60 16.65 1.54
CA SER A 47 11.08 15.28 1.76
C SER A 47 11.57 15.13 3.21
N ASP A 48 11.21 14.01 3.82
CA ASP A 48 11.55 13.67 5.21
C ASP A 48 11.09 14.68 6.28
N MET A 49 10.25 15.67 5.95
CA MET A 49 9.95 16.81 6.84
C MET A 49 9.51 16.39 8.25
N PHE A 50 8.65 15.37 8.36
CA PHE A 50 8.19 14.79 9.63
C PHE A 50 8.63 13.33 9.81
N SER A 51 9.65 12.88 9.06
CA SER A 51 10.11 11.50 9.13
C SER A 51 10.55 11.14 10.55
N SER A 52 9.98 10.07 11.11
CA SER A 52 10.20 9.61 12.49
C SER A 52 9.90 10.63 13.58
N THR A 53 9.14 11.69 13.30
CA THR A 53 8.67 12.62 14.34
C THR A 53 7.77 11.88 15.32
N GLY A 54 8.09 11.96 16.62
CA GLY A 54 7.36 11.24 17.67
C GLY A 54 7.36 9.72 17.53
N SER A 55 8.35 9.12 16.85
CA SER A 55 8.30 7.69 16.49
C SER A 55 8.18 6.74 17.68
N SER A 56 8.82 7.03 18.83
CA SER A 56 8.69 6.22 20.05
C SER A 56 7.75 6.83 21.09
N SER A 57 6.92 7.80 20.70
CA SER A 57 5.94 8.42 21.60
C SER A 57 4.68 7.58 21.68
N ASN A 58 4.32 7.16 22.89
CA ASN A 58 3.05 6.48 23.17
C ASN A 58 1.85 7.40 22.94
N VAL A 59 2.04 8.72 23.06
CA VAL A 59 1.06 9.74 22.68
C VAL A 59 1.73 10.77 21.79
N PHE A 60 1.32 10.80 20.53
CA PHE A 60 1.80 11.74 19.53
C PHE A 60 0.67 12.61 18.99
N THR A 61 0.91 13.91 18.85
CA THR A 61 0.01 14.84 18.17
C THR A 61 0.81 15.72 17.22
N LEU A 62 0.32 15.85 15.98
CA LEU A 62 0.82 16.78 14.99
C LEU A 62 -0.32 17.70 14.56
N ASP A 63 -0.16 19.00 14.80
CA ASP A 63 -1.04 20.03 14.25
C ASP A 63 -0.28 20.80 13.17
N LEU A 64 -0.74 20.67 11.92
CA LEU A 64 -0.15 21.36 10.77
C LEU A 64 -0.53 22.85 10.73
N GLY A 65 -1.63 23.24 11.38
CA GLY A 65 -2.18 24.59 11.34
C GLY A 65 -2.78 24.99 9.98
N LEU A 66 -3.35 26.19 9.91
CA LEU A 66 -4.10 26.69 8.75
C LEU A 66 -3.21 27.21 7.60
N HIS A 67 -1.91 27.38 7.81
CA HIS A 67 -0.99 27.95 6.81
C HIS A 67 -0.05 26.91 6.18
N PHE A 68 -0.31 25.62 6.44
CA PHE A 68 0.39 24.51 5.82
C PHE A 68 -0.08 24.29 4.38
N ASN A 69 0.45 25.09 3.45
CA ASN A 69 0.13 25.06 2.03
C ASN A 69 1.20 24.28 1.23
N THR A 70 0.81 23.16 0.64
CA THR A 70 1.73 22.30 -0.13
C THR A 70 1.64 22.47 -1.65
N SER A 71 0.92 23.49 -2.14
CA SER A 71 0.62 23.67 -3.58
C SER A 71 1.82 23.89 -4.51
N GLN A 72 2.99 24.23 -3.95
CA GLN A 72 4.25 24.38 -4.71
C GLN A 72 5.21 23.19 -4.54
N VAL A 73 4.86 22.21 -3.70
CA VAL A 73 5.72 21.08 -3.37
C VAL A 73 5.80 20.11 -4.55
N ILE A 74 7.03 19.75 -4.91
CA ILE A 74 7.33 18.79 -6.00
C ILE A 74 7.68 17.42 -5.42
N SER A 75 8.28 17.35 -4.22
CA SER A 75 8.68 16.09 -3.59
C SER A 75 8.21 16.01 -2.14
N MET A 76 7.55 14.88 -1.84
CA MET A 76 7.10 14.47 -0.50
C MET A 76 7.67 13.09 -0.13
N PHE A 77 8.86 12.76 -0.66
CA PHE A 77 9.55 11.52 -0.32
C PHE A 77 9.64 11.38 1.20
N SER A 78 9.13 10.28 1.75
CA SER A 78 9.20 9.97 3.18
C SER A 78 8.64 11.04 4.13
N MET A 79 7.79 11.96 3.65
CA MET A 79 7.38 13.15 4.41
C MET A 79 6.83 12.83 5.82
N PHE A 80 6.03 11.77 5.94
CA PHE A 80 5.46 11.27 7.20
C PHE A 80 5.92 9.84 7.54
N SER A 81 7.03 9.38 6.96
CA SER A 81 7.51 8.02 7.20
C SER A 81 7.83 7.84 8.69
N LEU A 82 7.27 6.81 9.32
CA LEU A 82 7.45 6.47 10.75
C LEU A 82 6.99 7.58 11.72
N THR A 83 6.23 8.58 11.25
CA THR A 83 5.63 9.59 12.12
C THR A 83 4.65 8.92 13.08
N GLY A 84 4.79 9.20 14.38
CA GLY A 84 3.93 8.64 15.43
C GLY A 84 3.90 7.10 15.47
N GLN A 85 4.97 6.43 15.04
CA GLN A 85 5.01 4.97 14.83
C GLN A 85 4.51 4.15 16.04
N SER A 86 4.83 4.57 17.27
CA SER A 86 4.43 3.89 18.51
C SER A 86 3.30 4.59 19.26
N SER A 87 2.58 5.52 18.62
CA SER A 87 1.48 6.23 19.27
C SER A 87 0.28 5.32 19.43
N ASN A 88 -0.24 5.16 20.65
CA ASN A 88 -1.43 4.34 20.90
C ASN A 88 -2.66 4.91 20.16
N VAL A 89 -2.74 6.24 20.04
CA VAL A 89 -3.77 6.92 19.25
C VAL A 89 -3.07 7.82 18.25
N PHE A 90 -3.32 7.60 16.97
CA PHE A 90 -2.80 8.42 15.89
C PHE A 90 -3.94 8.98 15.06
N ALA A 91 -3.98 10.30 14.94
CA ALA A 91 -4.86 11.01 14.03
C ALA A 91 -4.03 12.04 13.27
N LEU A 92 -4.13 12.01 11.94
CA LEU A 92 -3.55 13.03 11.07
C LEU A 92 -4.63 13.57 10.14
N ASP A 93 -5.01 14.82 10.37
CA ASP A 93 -5.76 15.64 9.43
C ASP A 93 -4.76 16.49 8.64
N LEU A 94 -4.76 16.34 7.32
CA LEU A 94 -3.87 17.11 6.45
C LEU A 94 -4.34 18.56 6.27
N GLY A 95 -5.60 18.86 6.61
CA GLY A 95 -6.18 20.19 6.51
C GLY A 95 -6.51 20.63 5.08
N PRO A 96 -7.16 21.79 4.92
CA PRO A 96 -7.75 22.22 3.65
C PRO A 96 -6.72 22.71 2.61
N HIS A 97 -5.47 22.96 3.00
CA HIS A 97 -4.43 23.52 2.12
C HIS A 97 -3.35 22.51 1.73
N PHE A 98 -3.55 21.23 2.06
CA PHE A 98 -2.68 20.14 1.65
C PHE A 98 -2.94 19.72 0.20
N ASN A 99 -2.53 20.57 -0.73
CA ASN A 99 -2.68 20.34 -2.16
C ASN A 99 -1.42 19.70 -2.77
N THR A 100 -1.53 18.43 -3.15
CA THR A 100 -0.42 17.66 -3.72
C THR A 100 -0.38 17.63 -5.25
N SER A 101 -1.14 18.50 -5.94
CA SER A 101 -1.28 18.45 -7.41
C SER A 101 0.03 18.62 -8.20
N LYS A 102 1.10 19.16 -7.61
CA LYS A 102 2.41 19.29 -8.25
C LYS A 102 3.42 18.21 -7.85
N VAL A 103 3.06 17.33 -6.92
CA VAL A 103 3.98 16.34 -6.37
C VAL A 103 4.22 15.25 -7.40
N ILE A 104 5.49 14.92 -7.62
CA ILE A 104 5.94 13.88 -8.57
C ILE A 104 6.37 12.61 -7.82
N ASN A 105 6.91 12.74 -6.61
CA ASN A 105 7.42 11.62 -5.82
C ASN A 105 6.76 11.58 -4.42
N MET A 106 6.04 10.49 -4.15
CA MET A 106 5.42 10.15 -2.87
C MET A 106 5.93 8.81 -2.30
N SER A 107 7.09 8.33 -2.77
CA SER A 107 7.65 7.11 -2.23
C SER A 107 7.91 7.23 -0.73
N ASN A 108 7.55 6.19 0.01
CA ASN A 108 7.59 6.11 1.47
C ASN A 108 6.79 7.18 2.23
N MET A 109 5.92 7.96 1.58
CA MET A 109 5.29 9.14 2.20
C MET A 109 4.64 8.85 3.56
N PHE A 110 3.95 7.71 3.70
CA PHE A 110 3.36 7.22 4.95
C PHE A 110 3.93 5.86 5.38
N HIS A 111 5.16 5.53 4.98
CA HIS A 111 5.77 4.24 5.32
C HIS A 111 5.89 4.08 6.83
N GLY A 112 5.22 3.08 7.40
CA GLY A 112 5.24 2.75 8.82
C GLY A 112 4.68 3.85 9.73
N THR A 113 3.95 4.82 9.17
CA THR A 113 3.20 5.81 9.97
C THR A 113 2.23 5.04 10.87
N ALA A 114 2.29 5.33 12.17
CA ALA A 114 1.40 4.73 13.16
C ALA A 114 1.29 3.20 13.05
N SER A 115 2.43 2.51 12.93
CA SER A 115 2.44 1.05 12.73
C SER A 115 2.14 0.26 14.01
N ASN A 116 1.99 0.92 15.16
CA ASN A 116 1.70 0.32 16.47
C ASN A 116 0.68 1.17 17.23
N SER A 117 -0.51 1.34 16.64
CA SER A 117 -1.60 2.13 17.22
C SER A 117 -2.78 1.25 17.59
N ASP A 118 -3.45 1.58 18.71
CA ASP A 118 -4.75 1.01 19.04
C ASP A 118 -5.85 1.65 18.17
N VAL A 119 -5.68 2.94 17.84
CA VAL A 119 -6.59 3.72 16.99
C VAL A 119 -5.79 4.50 15.97
N PHE A 120 -6.11 4.29 14.68
CA PHE A 120 -5.53 5.01 13.56
C PHE A 120 -6.59 5.73 12.74
N THR A 121 -6.38 7.02 12.49
CA THR A 121 -7.14 7.82 11.55
C THR A 121 -6.19 8.62 10.66
N LEU A 122 -6.27 8.40 9.35
CA LEU A 122 -5.63 9.24 8.33
C LEU A 122 -6.70 9.75 7.37
N ASN A 123 -6.93 11.05 7.38
CA ASN A 123 -7.80 11.69 6.41
C ASN A 123 -6.95 12.39 5.34
N LEU A 124 -6.94 11.84 4.13
CA LEU A 124 -6.23 12.46 3.01
C LEU A 124 -6.89 13.76 2.54
N GLY A 125 -8.21 13.91 2.72
CA GLY A 125 -8.96 15.09 2.27
C GLY A 125 -9.10 15.19 0.74
N SER A 126 -9.88 16.18 0.28
CA SER A 126 -10.21 16.37 -1.14
C SER A 126 -9.12 17.06 -1.97
N HIS A 127 -8.01 17.48 -1.34
CA HIS A 127 -6.90 18.14 -2.01
C HIS A 127 -5.67 17.22 -2.19
N PHE A 128 -5.75 15.99 -1.70
CA PHE A 128 -4.75 14.95 -1.92
C PHE A 128 -4.86 14.36 -3.32
N LYS A 129 -4.28 15.08 -4.28
CA LYS A 129 -4.26 14.75 -5.70
C LYS A 129 -2.96 14.04 -6.06
N THR A 130 -3.05 12.90 -6.73
CA THR A 130 -1.88 12.12 -7.12
C THR A 130 -1.64 12.04 -8.63
N LEU A 131 -2.39 12.81 -9.43
CA LEU A 131 -2.39 12.72 -10.90
C LEU A 131 -1.01 12.89 -11.56
N ASN A 132 -0.07 13.58 -10.92
CA ASN A 132 1.28 13.82 -11.44
C ASN A 132 2.36 12.91 -10.80
N VAL A 133 1.96 12.04 -9.87
CA VAL A 133 2.90 11.21 -9.11
C VAL A 133 3.34 10.04 -9.98
N THR A 134 4.65 9.85 -10.12
CA THR A 134 5.25 8.74 -10.89
C THR A 134 5.81 7.64 -10.00
N ASN A 135 6.08 7.92 -8.72
CA ASN A 135 6.63 6.95 -7.78
C ASN A 135 5.83 6.94 -6.46
N MET A 136 5.21 5.79 -6.18
CA MET A 136 4.47 5.47 -4.96
C MET A 136 5.04 4.24 -4.24
N SER A 137 6.29 3.88 -4.52
CA SER A 137 6.95 2.75 -3.85
C SER A 137 6.89 2.93 -2.33
N LYS A 138 6.46 1.89 -1.63
CA LYS A 138 6.29 1.85 -0.15
C LYS A 138 5.37 2.94 0.44
N MET A 139 4.55 3.63 -0.35
CA MET A 139 3.80 4.80 0.12
C MET A 139 3.00 4.54 1.40
N PHE A 140 2.35 3.38 1.50
CA PHE A 140 1.58 2.94 2.68
C PHE A 140 2.14 1.65 3.27
N SER A 141 3.39 1.29 2.99
CA SER A 141 3.97 0.06 3.51
C SER A 141 4.01 0.09 5.04
N SER A 142 3.52 -0.97 5.68
CA SER A 142 3.46 -1.15 7.13
C SER A 142 2.59 -0.13 7.88
N THR A 143 1.67 0.57 7.21
CA THR A 143 0.63 1.34 7.91
C THR A 143 -0.34 0.40 8.60
N GLY A 144 -0.68 0.70 9.86
CA GLY A 144 -1.53 -0.15 10.68
C GLY A 144 -1.00 -1.58 10.88
N TYR A 145 0.32 -1.77 10.89
CA TYR A 145 0.94 -3.11 10.92
C TYR A 145 0.56 -3.90 12.17
N ASN A 146 0.54 -3.27 13.36
CA ASN A 146 0.17 -3.90 14.62
C ASN A 146 -1.23 -3.50 15.13
N ASP A 147 -1.98 -2.72 14.37
CA ASP A 147 -3.26 -2.17 14.78
C ASP A 147 -4.35 -3.23 14.71
N SER A 148 -5.20 -3.33 15.74
CA SER A 148 -6.28 -4.32 15.78
C SER A 148 -7.42 -4.01 14.79
N VAL A 149 -7.65 -2.73 14.49
CA VAL A 149 -8.65 -2.20 13.55
C VAL A 149 -7.97 -1.13 12.71
N PHE A 150 -8.00 -1.27 11.39
CA PHE A 150 -7.34 -0.33 10.48
C PHE A 150 -8.17 -0.17 9.21
N THR A 151 -8.41 1.07 8.79
CA THR A 151 -9.11 1.37 7.53
C THR A 151 -8.26 2.33 6.73
N LEU A 152 -8.08 2.03 5.45
CA LEU A 152 -7.44 2.92 4.50
C LEU A 152 -8.39 3.21 3.32
N ASP A 153 -8.94 4.42 3.31
CA ASP A 153 -9.67 4.97 2.18
C ASP A 153 -8.76 5.97 1.45
N LEU A 154 -8.50 5.72 0.17
CA LEU A 154 -7.66 6.59 -0.65
C LEU A 154 -8.39 7.85 -1.12
N GLY A 155 -9.74 7.87 -1.06
CA GLY A 155 -10.55 8.99 -1.49
C GLY A 155 -10.67 9.13 -3.01
N SER A 156 -11.51 10.08 -3.46
CA SER A 156 -11.89 10.22 -4.88
C SER A 156 -10.84 10.91 -5.77
N GLU A 157 -9.80 11.50 -5.18
CA GLU A 157 -8.76 12.25 -5.89
C GLU A 157 -7.44 11.46 -6.04
N PHE A 158 -7.42 10.20 -5.57
CA PHE A 158 -6.28 9.30 -5.65
C PHE A 158 -6.18 8.65 -7.04
N ASP A 159 -5.69 9.43 -8.00
CA ASP A 159 -5.42 9.01 -9.37
C ASP A 159 -4.00 8.45 -9.52
N THR A 160 -3.88 7.18 -9.91
CA THR A 160 -2.57 6.52 -10.10
C THR A 160 -2.16 6.37 -11.57
N SER A 161 -2.86 7.02 -12.50
CA SER A 161 -2.68 6.83 -13.95
C SER A 161 -1.28 7.20 -14.47
N GLN A 162 -0.50 8.02 -13.75
CA GLN A 162 0.89 8.37 -14.11
C GLN A 162 1.94 7.58 -13.32
N VAL A 163 1.54 6.70 -12.40
CA VAL A 163 2.47 5.96 -11.55
C VAL A 163 3.20 4.89 -12.36
N ILE A 164 4.52 4.85 -12.19
CA ILE A 164 5.42 3.89 -12.82
C ILE A 164 5.83 2.81 -11.81
N ASP A 165 6.14 3.20 -10.57
CA ASP A 165 6.61 2.30 -9.51
C ASP A 165 5.63 2.24 -8.33
N MET A 166 5.04 1.07 -8.11
CA MET A 166 4.17 0.71 -6.97
C MET A 166 4.78 -0.38 -6.09
N SER A 167 6.10 -0.61 -6.19
CA SER A 167 6.74 -1.65 -5.41
C SER A 167 6.52 -1.44 -3.92
N ASN A 168 6.10 -2.50 -3.23
CA ASN A 168 5.79 -2.51 -1.80
C ASN A 168 4.71 -1.50 -1.36
N MET A 169 3.90 -0.92 -2.26
CA MET A 169 3.00 0.19 -1.93
C MET A 169 2.12 -0.06 -0.69
N PHE A 170 1.57 -1.26 -0.55
CA PHE A 170 0.76 -1.71 0.58
C PHE A 170 1.38 -2.92 1.31
N SER A 171 2.69 -3.09 1.20
CA SER A 171 3.39 -4.21 1.85
C SER A 171 3.27 -4.11 3.37
N GLY A 172 2.68 -5.12 4.00
CA GLY A 172 2.45 -5.19 5.45
C GLY A 172 1.34 -4.28 5.96
N THR A 173 0.56 -3.66 5.08
CA THR A 173 -0.57 -2.81 5.51
C THR A 173 -1.62 -3.65 6.24
N GLY A 174 -2.05 -3.20 7.41
CA GLY A 174 -3.04 -3.90 8.22
C GLY A 174 -2.63 -5.30 8.68
N TYR A 175 -1.31 -5.59 8.77
CA TYR A 175 -0.77 -6.94 8.96
C TYR A 175 -1.41 -7.74 10.11
N ASN A 176 -1.50 -7.17 11.31
CA ASN A 176 -2.14 -7.79 12.48
C ASN A 176 -3.61 -7.37 12.67
N SER A 177 -4.17 -6.60 11.74
CA SER A 177 -5.54 -6.09 11.88
C SER A 177 -6.57 -7.20 11.71
N LEU A 178 -7.51 -7.27 12.66
CA LEU A 178 -8.64 -8.20 12.63
C LEU A 178 -9.83 -7.62 11.87
N VAL A 179 -9.87 -6.30 11.72
CA VAL A 179 -10.86 -5.57 10.91
C VAL A 179 -10.10 -4.60 10.01
N PHE A 180 -9.91 -5.01 8.76
CA PHE A 180 -9.20 -4.24 7.74
C PHE A 180 -10.05 -4.00 6.50
N THR A 181 -10.10 -2.75 6.04
CA THR A 181 -10.62 -2.42 4.71
C THR A 181 -9.63 -1.54 3.95
N LEU A 182 -9.50 -1.83 2.66
CA LEU A 182 -8.75 -1.01 1.70
C LEU A 182 -9.68 -0.69 0.53
N ASN A 183 -10.00 0.59 0.38
CA ASN A 183 -10.73 1.09 -0.78
C ASN A 183 -9.75 1.76 -1.75
N LEU A 184 -9.53 1.14 -2.91
CA LEU A 184 -8.66 1.69 -3.94
C LEU A 184 -9.32 2.87 -4.70
N GLY A 185 -10.65 2.88 -4.80
CA GLY A 185 -11.41 3.87 -5.57
C GLY A 185 -11.33 3.69 -7.10
N ASP A 186 -12.16 4.43 -7.83
CA ASP A 186 -12.32 4.26 -9.28
C ASP A 186 -11.14 4.81 -10.10
N LYS A 187 -10.34 5.71 -9.53
CA LYS A 187 -9.16 6.31 -10.19
C LYS A 187 -7.86 5.53 -9.94
N PHE A 188 -7.93 4.36 -9.31
CA PHE A 188 -6.79 3.46 -9.17
C PHE A 188 -6.49 2.77 -10.50
N ASN A 189 -5.70 3.44 -11.34
CA ASN A 189 -5.36 3.04 -12.70
C ASN A 189 -3.89 2.65 -12.81
N THR A 190 -3.62 1.38 -13.09
CA THR A 190 -2.25 0.86 -13.15
C THR A 190 -1.68 0.71 -14.57
N THR A 191 -2.29 1.35 -15.59
CA THR A 191 -1.90 1.22 -17.01
C THR A 191 -0.44 1.55 -17.29
N ASN A 192 0.15 2.46 -16.51
CA ASN A 192 1.54 2.92 -16.69
C ASN A 192 2.56 2.26 -15.76
N VAL A 193 2.11 1.40 -14.85
CA VAL A 193 2.97 0.78 -13.83
C VAL A 193 3.88 -0.26 -14.49
N ASN A 194 5.18 -0.20 -14.21
CA ASN A 194 6.16 -1.20 -14.63
C ASN A 194 6.62 -2.11 -13.47
N ASN A 195 6.49 -1.67 -12.22
CA ASN A 195 6.98 -2.39 -11.05
C ASN A 195 5.88 -2.51 -9.97
N MET A 196 5.44 -3.73 -9.70
CA MET A 196 4.49 -4.11 -8.66
C MET A 196 5.09 -5.12 -7.67
N ARG A 197 6.42 -5.21 -7.61
CA ARG A 197 7.12 -6.09 -6.67
C ARG A 197 6.56 -5.88 -5.26
N GLN A 198 6.10 -6.96 -4.63
CA GLN A 198 5.63 -6.96 -3.24
C GLN A 198 4.50 -5.96 -2.94
N MET A 199 3.74 -5.50 -3.94
CA MET A 199 2.74 -4.44 -3.77
C MET A 199 1.75 -4.71 -2.63
N PHE A 200 1.31 -5.96 -2.47
CA PHE A 200 0.40 -6.45 -1.43
C PHE A 200 1.05 -7.54 -0.57
N TYR A 201 2.39 -7.54 -0.46
CA TYR A 201 3.15 -8.49 0.36
C TYR A 201 2.68 -8.43 1.82
N ARG A 202 2.22 -9.56 2.38
CA ARG A 202 1.72 -9.68 3.77
C ARG A 202 0.62 -8.68 4.12
N ILE A 203 -0.15 -8.18 3.14
CA ILE A 203 -1.30 -7.33 3.43
C ILE A 203 -2.33 -8.13 4.23
N SER A 204 -2.81 -7.56 5.33
CA SER A 204 -3.86 -8.16 6.17
C SER A 204 -3.61 -9.63 6.57
N GLU A 205 -2.35 -9.99 6.86
CA GLU A 205 -1.95 -11.39 7.05
C GLU A 205 -2.76 -12.11 8.14
N ARG A 206 -3.07 -11.43 9.25
CA ARG A 206 -3.79 -12.01 10.39
C ARG A 206 -5.31 -11.93 10.32
N ASN A 207 -5.88 -11.19 9.37
CA ASN A 207 -7.31 -10.98 9.27
C ASN A 207 -8.03 -12.28 8.81
N PRO A 208 -8.99 -12.81 9.59
CA PRO A 208 -9.72 -14.03 9.23
C PRO A 208 -10.74 -13.84 8.10
N THR A 209 -11.10 -12.60 7.75
CA THR A 209 -12.13 -12.27 6.76
C THR A 209 -11.68 -11.24 5.73
N PHE A 210 -10.38 -11.17 5.43
CA PHE A 210 -9.82 -10.26 4.43
C PHE A 210 -10.46 -10.43 3.04
N THR A 211 -10.78 -9.30 2.43
CA THR A 211 -11.18 -9.17 1.02
C THR A 211 -10.42 -8.03 0.36
N LEU A 212 -10.21 -8.12 -0.95
CA LEU A 212 -9.57 -7.07 -1.73
C LEU A 212 -10.26 -6.95 -3.09
N ASN A 213 -10.76 -5.76 -3.39
CA ASN A 213 -11.27 -5.41 -4.71
C ASN A 213 -10.22 -4.57 -5.44
N LEU A 214 -9.69 -5.09 -6.55
CA LEU A 214 -8.71 -4.39 -7.39
C LEU A 214 -9.34 -3.31 -8.28
N GLY A 215 -10.66 -3.31 -8.45
CA GLY A 215 -11.37 -2.38 -9.33
C GLY A 215 -11.25 -2.73 -10.81
N ALA A 216 -11.90 -1.93 -11.67
CA ALA A 216 -11.95 -2.16 -13.12
C ALA A 216 -10.69 -1.70 -13.86
N ASN A 217 -9.88 -0.81 -13.25
CA ASN A 217 -8.74 -0.15 -13.87
C ASN A 217 -7.38 -0.75 -13.47
N PHE A 218 -7.39 -1.99 -12.96
CA PHE A 218 -6.17 -2.73 -12.57
C PHE A 218 -5.59 -3.51 -13.75
N TYR A 219 -4.74 -2.84 -14.52
CA TYR A 219 -4.02 -3.37 -15.69
C TYR A 219 -2.57 -3.72 -15.36
N THR A 220 -2.04 -4.79 -15.96
CA THR A 220 -0.63 -5.20 -15.80
C THR A 220 0.16 -5.24 -17.12
N THR A 221 -0.36 -4.61 -18.18
CA THR A 221 0.18 -4.71 -19.54
C THR A 221 1.61 -4.19 -19.71
N LYS A 222 2.07 -3.29 -18.83
CA LYS A 222 3.44 -2.75 -18.81
C LYS A 222 4.30 -3.28 -17.65
N VAL A 223 3.73 -4.11 -16.78
CA VAL A 223 4.43 -4.58 -15.57
C VAL A 223 5.48 -5.61 -15.95
N THR A 224 6.71 -5.40 -15.51
CA THR A 224 7.83 -6.32 -15.71
C THR A 224 8.20 -7.11 -14.46
N ASP A 225 7.86 -6.59 -13.27
CA ASP A 225 8.14 -7.26 -11.98
C ASP A 225 6.90 -7.28 -11.07
N MET A 226 6.42 -8.49 -10.77
CA MET A 226 5.37 -8.81 -9.79
C MET A 226 5.86 -9.82 -8.76
N TYR A 227 7.18 -9.88 -8.52
CA TYR A 227 7.77 -10.73 -7.50
C TYR A 227 7.05 -10.56 -6.17
N GLN A 228 6.54 -11.66 -5.61
CA GLN A 228 5.86 -11.69 -4.31
C GLN A 228 4.70 -10.70 -4.15
N MET A 229 4.04 -10.30 -5.24
CA MET A 229 2.99 -9.27 -5.20
C MET A 229 1.91 -9.52 -4.14
N PHE A 230 1.47 -10.77 -3.98
CA PHE A 230 0.47 -11.25 -3.00
C PHE A 230 1.03 -12.30 -2.03
N TYR A 231 2.35 -12.36 -1.83
CA TYR A 231 2.97 -13.32 -0.93
C TYR A 231 2.47 -13.11 0.51
N TYR A 232 1.88 -14.13 1.14
CA TYR A 232 1.16 -14.06 2.42
C TYR A 232 -0.03 -13.08 2.48
N ALA A 233 -0.53 -12.57 1.35
CA ALA A 233 -1.71 -11.72 1.34
C ALA A 233 -2.91 -12.46 1.96
N GLY A 234 -3.50 -11.86 2.99
CA GLY A 234 -4.63 -12.43 3.71
C GLY A 234 -4.41 -13.84 4.23
N HIS A 235 -3.19 -14.23 4.62
CA HIS A 235 -2.81 -15.61 4.96
C HIS A 235 -3.83 -16.37 5.84
N ASN A 236 -4.39 -15.71 6.85
CA ASN A 236 -5.37 -16.30 7.76
C ASN A 236 -6.82 -16.23 7.26
N SER A 237 -7.11 -15.53 6.16
CA SER A 237 -8.49 -15.26 5.70
C SER A 237 -9.17 -16.44 5.04
N SER A 238 -10.24 -16.96 5.63
CA SER A 238 -10.99 -18.11 5.07
C SER A 238 -11.86 -17.75 3.87
N VAL A 239 -12.10 -16.47 3.62
CA VAL A 239 -13.02 -15.95 2.59
C VAL A 239 -12.31 -15.20 1.46
N PHE A 240 -10.98 -15.14 1.49
CA PHE A 240 -10.24 -14.35 0.51
C PHE A 240 -10.33 -14.98 -0.89
N THR A 241 -10.89 -14.22 -1.83
CA THR A 241 -10.86 -14.53 -3.27
C THR A 241 -9.82 -13.65 -3.94
N LEU A 242 -8.83 -14.27 -4.57
CA LEU A 242 -7.84 -13.57 -5.40
C LEU A 242 -8.33 -13.54 -6.85
N ASN A 243 -8.97 -12.44 -7.23
CA ASN A 243 -9.44 -12.24 -8.61
C ASN A 243 -8.32 -11.67 -9.48
N LEU A 244 -7.80 -12.48 -10.40
CA LEU A 244 -6.72 -12.15 -11.32
C LEU A 244 -7.21 -12.05 -12.77
N ASN A 245 -8.53 -11.92 -12.99
CA ASN A 245 -9.12 -11.95 -14.33
C ASN A 245 -8.65 -10.80 -15.23
N SER A 246 -8.36 -9.62 -14.66
CA SER A 246 -7.92 -8.44 -15.41
C SER A 246 -6.41 -8.40 -15.72
N PHE A 247 -5.64 -9.36 -15.20
CA PHE A 247 -4.19 -9.39 -15.37
C PHE A 247 -3.85 -9.80 -16.80
N LEU A 248 -2.92 -9.07 -17.41
CA LEU A 248 -2.39 -9.29 -18.75
C LEU A 248 -0.88 -9.45 -18.65
N ILE A 249 -0.39 -10.65 -18.95
CA ILE A 249 1.04 -10.99 -18.98
C ILE A 249 1.51 -10.95 -20.42
N ASN A 250 2.22 -9.89 -20.78
CA ASN A 250 2.57 -9.57 -22.17
C ASN A 250 3.69 -10.45 -22.75
N ASN A 251 4.55 -11.03 -21.89
CA ASN A 251 5.60 -11.97 -22.28
C ASN A 251 6.04 -12.83 -21.08
N SER A 252 6.81 -13.88 -21.37
CA SER A 252 7.28 -14.85 -20.36
C SER A 252 8.42 -14.35 -19.47
N LEU A 253 8.93 -13.14 -19.68
CA LEU A 253 10.00 -12.52 -18.87
C LEU A 253 9.46 -11.74 -17.68
N VAL A 254 8.15 -11.48 -17.63
CA VAL A 254 7.51 -10.84 -16.47
C VAL A 254 7.78 -11.69 -15.23
N ASN A 255 8.44 -11.10 -14.24
CA ASN A 255 8.82 -11.81 -13.03
C ASN A 255 7.59 -12.01 -12.14
N VAL A 256 7.04 -13.23 -12.15
CA VAL A 256 5.94 -13.65 -11.27
C VAL A 256 6.41 -14.59 -10.16
N SER A 257 7.70 -14.54 -9.81
CA SER A 257 8.23 -15.48 -8.83
C SER A 257 7.60 -15.28 -7.46
N SER A 258 7.17 -16.38 -6.84
CA SER A 258 6.46 -16.40 -5.56
C SER A 258 5.22 -15.48 -5.49
N PHE A 259 4.59 -15.19 -6.63
CA PHE A 259 3.53 -14.19 -6.80
C PHE A 259 2.51 -14.17 -5.66
N GLY A 260 1.91 -15.30 -5.30
CA GLY A 260 0.95 -15.41 -4.20
C GLY A 260 1.26 -16.55 -3.23
N SER A 261 2.53 -16.95 -3.08
CA SER A 261 2.88 -18.02 -2.13
C SER A 261 2.39 -17.68 -0.73
N TYR A 262 1.82 -18.67 -0.06
CA TYR A 262 1.26 -18.59 1.27
C TYR A 262 0.13 -17.56 1.41
N SER A 263 -0.45 -17.06 0.32
CA SER A 263 -1.70 -16.29 0.43
C SER A 263 -2.81 -17.14 1.06
N GLY A 264 -3.77 -16.49 1.71
CA GLY A 264 -4.92 -17.19 2.30
C GLY A 264 -6.05 -17.47 1.31
N ALA A 265 -5.84 -17.16 0.02
CA ALA A 265 -6.87 -17.23 -1.01
C ALA A 265 -7.44 -18.65 -1.11
N SER A 266 -8.74 -18.79 -0.86
CA SER A 266 -9.49 -20.04 -1.02
C SER A 266 -10.02 -20.20 -2.43
N ASN A 267 -10.27 -19.08 -3.12
CA ASN A 267 -10.63 -19.03 -4.53
C ASN A 267 -9.62 -18.16 -5.30
N ILE A 268 -9.14 -18.68 -6.43
CA ILE A 268 -8.26 -17.94 -7.33
C ILE A 268 -8.89 -17.94 -8.71
N VAL A 269 -9.07 -16.76 -9.30
CA VAL A 269 -9.73 -16.59 -10.60
C VAL A 269 -8.71 -16.13 -11.62
N PHE A 270 -8.35 -17.00 -12.57
CA PHE A 270 -7.46 -16.64 -13.68
C PHE A 270 -8.27 -16.20 -14.90
N GLY A 271 -7.78 -15.14 -15.55
CA GLY A 271 -8.22 -14.73 -16.89
C GLY A 271 -7.24 -15.11 -17.98
N ASN A 272 -7.60 -14.83 -19.23
CA ASN A 272 -6.85 -15.24 -20.43
C ASN A 272 -5.45 -14.64 -20.51
N GLY A 273 -5.24 -13.49 -19.86
CA GLY A 273 -3.94 -12.81 -19.87
C GLY A 273 -2.80 -13.58 -19.20
N TRP A 274 -3.08 -14.69 -18.53
CA TRP A 274 -2.06 -15.56 -17.91
C TRP A 274 -1.47 -16.61 -18.84
N ALA A 275 -1.94 -16.74 -20.08
CA ALA A 275 -1.44 -17.76 -21.01
C ALA A 275 0.08 -17.68 -21.27
N ASN A 276 0.66 -16.48 -21.26
CA ASN A 276 2.10 -16.29 -21.50
C ASN A 276 2.96 -16.32 -20.22
N ALA A 277 2.35 -16.51 -19.05
CA ALA A 277 3.07 -16.40 -17.78
C ALA A 277 4.02 -17.58 -17.58
N ASN A 278 5.29 -17.29 -17.26
CA ASN A 278 6.21 -18.33 -16.86
C ASN A 278 6.01 -18.69 -15.37
N MET A 279 5.13 -19.66 -15.12
CA MET A 279 4.83 -20.16 -13.78
C MET A 279 5.81 -21.25 -13.28
N LEU A 280 6.90 -21.53 -14.01
CA LEU A 280 7.89 -22.56 -13.65
C LEU A 280 8.80 -22.15 -12.49
N SER A 281 8.77 -20.88 -12.05
CA SER A 281 9.48 -20.49 -10.83
C SER A 281 8.92 -21.29 -9.66
N ILE A 282 9.81 -21.96 -8.93
CA ILE A 282 9.50 -22.75 -7.73
C ILE A 282 8.83 -21.82 -6.70
N SER A 283 7.49 -21.75 -6.73
CA SER A 283 6.56 -21.23 -5.70
C SER A 283 5.46 -20.25 -6.16
N PHE A 284 5.15 -20.04 -7.44
CA PHE A 284 4.12 -19.07 -7.91
C PHE A 284 2.91 -18.91 -6.97
N LEU A 285 2.26 -20.02 -6.60
CA LEU A 285 1.22 -20.09 -5.58
C LEU A 285 1.41 -21.31 -4.67
N ARG A 286 2.44 -21.31 -3.81
CA ARG A 286 2.50 -22.31 -2.73
C ARG A 286 1.31 -22.12 -1.79
N PRO A 287 0.47 -23.13 -1.55
CA PRO A 287 -0.64 -22.98 -0.62
C PRO A 287 -0.15 -22.73 0.81
N SER A 288 -1.00 -22.05 1.57
CA SER A 288 -0.80 -21.93 3.00
C SER A 288 -1.04 -23.28 3.70
N LEU A 289 -0.25 -23.60 4.73
CA LEU A 289 -0.43 -24.81 5.55
C LEU A 289 -1.78 -24.83 6.30
N VAL A 290 -2.48 -23.70 6.40
CA VAL A 290 -3.83 -23.61 6.98
C VAL A 290 -4.96 -23.87 5.96
N ARG A 291 -4.66 -24.35 4.73
CA ARG A 291 -5.68 -24.65 3.72
C ARG A 291 -5.73 -26.12 3.35
N SER A 292 -6.90 -26.72 3.51
CA SER A 292 -7.22 -28.08 3.07
C SER A 292 -7.82 -28.15 1.66
N GLN A 293 -8.23 -27.04 1.07
CA GLN A 293 -8.80 -27.01 -0.29
C GLN A 293 -8.58 -25.63 -0.93
N ILE A 294 -8.31 -25.63 -2.23
CA ILE A 294 -8.23 -24.42 -3.07
C ILE A 294 -9.06 -24.65 -4.33
N ASN A 295 -9.89 -23.68 -4.67
CA ASN A 295 -10.63 -23.66 -5.93
C ASN A 295 -9.94 -22.72 -6.92
N VAL A 296 -9.62 -23.25 -8.10
CA VAL A 296 -9.04 -22.49 -9.20
C VAL A 296 -10.07 -22.36 -10.30
N TYR A 297 -10.49 -21.13 -10.54
CA TYR A 297 -11.44 -20.76 -11.58
C TYR A 297 -10.70 -20.24 -12.80
N TYR A 298 -11.19 -20.61 -13.98
CA TYR A 298 -10.68 -20.14 -15.25
C TYR A 298 -11.85 -19.86 -16.20
N THR A 299 -11.71 -18.80 -16.98
CA THR A 299 -12.74 -18.33 -17.93
C THR A 299 -12.48 -18.75 -19.37
N ASP A 300 -11.32 -19.34 -19.66
CA ASP A 300 -10.94 -19.86 -20.97
C ASP A 300 -10.07 -21.12 -20.82
N THR A 301 -10.34 -22.10 -21.66
CA THR A 301 -9.60 -23.36 -21.77
C THR A 301 -8.16 -23.20 -22.28
N SER A 302 -7.81 -22.09 -22.95
CA SER A 302 -6.44 -21.78 -23.37
C SER A 302 -5.46 -21.65 -22.20
N PHE A 303 -5.96 -21.21 -21.04
CA PHE A 303 -5.19 -21.18 -19.79
C PHE A 303 -4.76 -22.59 -19.36
N LEU A 304 -5.68 -23.55 -19.43
CA LEU A 304 -5.45 -24.94 -19.04
C LEU A 304 -4.42 -25.61 -19.97
N THR A 305 -4.58 -25.51 -21.28
CA THR A 305 -3.70 -26.20 -22.23
C THR A 305 -2.23 -25.78 -22.10
N THR A 306 -2.00 -24.51 -21.77
CA THR A 306 -0.66 -23.94 -21.65
C THR A 306 -0.03 -24.19 -20.28
N ASN A 307 -0.86 -24.31 -19.22
CA ASN A 307 -0.39 -24.35 -17.83
C ASN A 307 -0.72 -25.65 -17.07
N LEU A 308 -1.36 -26.64 -17.69
CA LEU A 308 -1.75 -27.90 -17.03
C LEU A 308 -0.56 -28.61 -16.36
N GLY A 309 0.61 -28.62 -17.02
CA GLY A 309 1.84 -29.18 -16.46
C GLY A 309 2.31 -28.44 -15.20
N ASN A 310 2.13 -27.11 -15.16
CA ASN A 310 2.48 -26.26 -14.02
C ASN A 310 1.51 -26.47 -12.84
N MET A 311 0.24 -26.74 -13.13
CA MET A 311 -0.78 -27.00 -12.12
C MET A 311 -0.66 -28.39 -11.49
N ASN A 312 -0.17 -29.40 -12.22
CA ASN A 312 0.08 -30.73 -11.66
C ASN A 312 1.12 -30.73 -10.52
N TYR A 313 2.05 -29.77 -10.51
CA TYR A 313 2.97 -29.58 -9.39
C TYR A 313 2.25 -29.15 -8.09
N TRP A 314 1.10 -28.47 -8.16
CA TRP A 314 0.36 -28.05 -6.96
C TRP A 314 -0.17 -29.24 -6.17
N ASN A 315 -0.64 -30.28 -6.88
CA ASN A 315 -1.19 -31.49 -6.28
C ASN A 315 -0.11 -32.39 -5.62
N THR A 316 1.17 -32.17 -5.94
CA THR A 316 2.29 -32.95 -5.36
C THR A 316 2.92 -32.31 -4.12
N TRP A 317 2.51 -31.09 -3.77
CA TRP A 317 3.03 -30.38 -2.60
C TRP A 317 2.37 -30.86 -1.30
N ARG A 318 3.19 -31.32 -0.36
CA ARG A 318 2.76 -31.87 0.94
C ARG A 318 1.87 -30.89 1.71
N GLY A 319 0.65 -31.33 2.05
CA GLY A 319 -0.23 -30.67 3.02
C GLY A 319 -1.41 -29.89 2.44
N VAL A 320 -1.50 -29.75 1.13
CA VAL A 320 -2.68 -29.18 0.46
C VAL A 320 -3.66 -30.33 0.23
N GLY A 321 -4.86 -30.26 0.78
CA GLY A 321 -5.92 -31.16 0.30
C GLY A 321 -6.38 -30.76 -1.11
N ASN A 322 -7.23 -31.59 -1.72
CA ASN A 322 -7.58 -31.55 -3.14
C ASN A 322 -7.70 -30.11 -3.73
N THR A 323 -6.94 -29.81 -4.78
CA THR A 323 -7.16 -28.61 -5.61
C THR A 323 -8.26 -28.92 -6.63
N THR A 324 -9.30 -28.10 -6.68
CA THR A 324 -10.41 -28.26 -7.63
C THR A 324 -10.31 -27.21 -8.73
N PHE A 325 -10.33 -27.65 -9.99
CA PHE A 325 -10.34 -26.77 -11.16
C PHE A 325 -11.78 -26.63 -11.67
N ILE A 326 -12.28 -25.41 -11.78
CA ILE A 326 -13.69 -25.10 -12.12
C ILE A 326 -13.71 -24.13 -13.30
N TYR A 327 -14.43 -24.48 -14.37
CA TYR A 327 -14.69 -23.53 -15.46
C TYR A 327 -15.82 -22.57 -15.06
N GLY A 328 -15.58 -21.25 -15.11
CA GLY A 328 -16.56 -20.23 -14.75
C GLY A 328 -16.09 -19.28 -13.64
N HIS A 329 -17.03 -18.78 -12.83
CA HIS A 329 -16.77 -17.83 -11.73
C HIS A 329 -17.20 -18.42 -10.37
N PRO A 330 -16.53 -18.03 -9.25
CA PRO A 330 -16.88 -18.45 -7.89
C PRO A 330 -18.26 -17.99 -7.42
#